data_AF-A0A7S1XWU1-F1
#
_entry.id   AF-A0A7S1XWU1-F1
#
_cell.length_a   1.000
_cell.length_b   1.000
_cell.length_c   1.000
_cell.angle_alpha   90.00
_cell.angle_beta   90.00
_cell.angle_gamma   90.00
#
_symmetry.space_group_name_H-M   'P 1'
#
loop_
_entity.id
_entity.type
_entity.pdbx_description
1 polymer ?
#
loop_
_entity_poly.entity_id
_entity_poly.type
_entity_poly.pdbx_seq_one_letter_code
_entity_poly.pdbx_strand_id
1 'polypeptide(L)'
;QRYRRWRRANPSPNPNPNAARIELFGGPFWGQSKWLGGELGGDGMIYAVPGDAEQVLMVAPGPNPTARLIGPSYPGKNKWLRGLRARDGNVYCIPCCADDILKA
;
A
#
# COMPACT_ATOMS: atom_id res chain seq x y z
N GLN A 1 34.36 -41.08 -36.21
CA GLN A 1 33.64 -41.29 -34.93
C GLN A 1 33.90 -40.07 -34.03
N ARG A 2 33.10 -39.00 -34.18
CA ARG A 2 32.24 -38.40 -33.14
C ARG A 2 32.75 -38.55 -31.70
N TYR A 3 33.21 -37.45 -31.10
CA TYR A 3 32.94 -37.18 -29.69
C TYR A 3 32.43 -35.74 -29.53
N ARG A 4 31.18 -35.64 -29.08
CA ARG A 4 30.42 -34.40 -28.92
C ARG A 4 30.74 -33.76 -27.56
N ARG A 5 30.96 -32.45 -27.62
CA ARG A 5 31.06 -31.51 -26.49
C ARG A 5 29.75 -31.54 -25.67
N TRP A 6 29.81 -31.97 -24.40
CA TRP A 6 28.70 -31.83 -23.46
C TRP A 6 28.67 -30.40 -22.91
N ARG A 7 27.77 -29.55 -23.43
CA ARG A 7 27.29 -28.40 -22.63
C ARG A 7 26.21 -28.95 -21.71
N ARG A 8 26.47 -29.00 -20.40
CA ARG A 8 25.37 -29.10 -19.43
C ARG A 8 24.57 -27.83 -19.58
N ALA A 9 23.33 -27.94 -20.04
CA ALA A 9 22.37 -26.88 -19.86
C ALA A 9 22.23 -26.67 -18.35
N ASN A 10 22.57 -25.48 -17.85
CA ASN A 10 22.03 -25.06 -16.56
C ASN A 10 20.52 -24.96 -16.78
N PRO A 11 19.68 -25.72 -16.06
CA PRO A 11 18.28 -25.35 -16.02
C PRO A 11 18.23 -23.97 -15.36
N SER A 12 17.86 -22.95 -16.13
CA SER A 12 17.41 -21.68 -15.55
C SER A 12 16.38 -22.03 -14.48
N PRO A 13 16.45 -21.47 -13.27
CA PRO A 13 15.43 -21.73 -12.27
C PRO A 13 14.13 -21.19 -12.87
N ASN A 14 13.22 -22.08 -13.24
CA ASN A 14 11.90 -21.72 -13.71
C ASN A 14 11.23 -21.03 -12.51
N PRO A 15 11.10 -19.68 -12.48
CA PRO A 15 10.55 -19.03 -11.30
C PRO A 15 9.11 -19.50 -11.21
N ASN A 16 8.80 -20.20 -10.11
CA ASN A 16 7.46 -20.71 -9.85
C ASN A 16 6.47 -19.56 -10.08
N PRO A 17 5.53 -19.65 -11.04
CA PRO A 17 4.57 -18.57 -11.33
C PRO A 17 3.64 -18.29 -10.13
N ASN A 18 3.63 -19.18 -9.14
CA ASN A 18 2.91 -19.02 -7.88
C ASN A 18 3.80 -18.55 -6.71
N ALA A 19 5.06 -18.18 -6.95
CA ALA A 19 5.88 -17.56 -5.93
C ALA A 19 5.34 -16.15 -5.66
N ALA A 20 4.97 -15.88 -4.40
CA ALA A 20 4.59 -14.54 -3.98
C ALA A 20 5.74 -13.56 -4.30
N ARG A 21 5.45 -12.52 -5.09
CA ARG A 21 6.40 -11.46 -5.43
C ARG A 21 6.25 -10.32 -4.42
N ILE A 22 7.38 -9.88 -3.83
CA ILE A 22 7.43 -8.75 -2.91
C ILE A 22 8.08 -7.58 -3.64
N GLU A 23 7.39 -6.45 -3.71
CA GLU A 23 7.81 -5.26 -4.44
C GLU A 23 7.50 -4.00 -3.66
N LEU A 24 8.33 -2.98 -3.85
CA LEU A 24 8.08 -1.62 -3.39
C LEU A 24 7.56 -0.79 -4.59
N PHE A 25 6.53 0.01 -4.39
CA PHE A 25 5.96 0.89 -5.42
C PHE A 25 5.42 2.21 -4.83
N GLY A 26 5.06 3.16 -5.70
CA GLY A 26 4.30 4.37 -5.34
C GLY A 26 5.08 5.49 -4.65
N GLY A 27 6.24 5.21 -4.04
CA GLY A 27 7.08 6.21 -3.36
C GLY A 27 8.12 6.90 -4.26
N PRO A 28 9.11 7.59 -3.65
CA PRO A 28 9.36 7.65 -2.21
C PRO A 28 8.37 8.58 -1.46
N PHE A 29 7.92 8.12 -0.29
CA PHE A 29 7.17 8.93 0.68
C PHE A 29 8.04 9.12 1.94
N TRP A 30 8.65 10.29 2.08
CA TRP A 30 9.60 10.56 3.17
C TRP A 30 8.92 10.78 4.52
N GLY A 31 9.61 10.41 5.60
CA GLY A 31 9.12 10.56 6.99
C GLY A 31 8.86 9.23 7.69
N GLN A 32 8.67 9.30 9.01
CA GLN A 32 8.38 8.16 9.91
C GLN A 32 6.92 8.20 10.38
N SER A 33 6.39 7.06 10.86
CA SER A 33 5.04 6.97 11.43
C SER A 33 3.90 7.55 10.56
N LYS A 34 4.11 7.59 9.24
CA LYS A 34 3.27 8.32 8.28
C LYS A 34 1.82 7.86 8.29
N TRP A 35 1.60 6.59 7.98
CA TRP A 35 0.28 5.98 7.96
C TRP A 35 0.26 4.82 8.95
N LEU A 36 -0.66 4.87 9.92
CA LEU A 36 -0.67 3.97 11.08
C LEU A 36 -1.71 2.85 10.97
N GLY A 37 -2.37 2.75 9.81
CA GLY A 37 -3.31 1.72 9.43
C GLY A 37 -3.81 1.96 8.02
N GLY A 38 -4.76 1.15 7.58
CA GLY A 38 -5.46 1.34 6.31
C GLY A 38 -6.61 0.36 6.18
N GLU A 39 -7.52 0.65 5.26
CA GLU A 39 -8.72 -0.17 5.05
C GLU A 39 -9.12 -0.16 3.57
N LEU A 40 -9.74 -1.25 3.13
CA LEU A 40 -10.31 -1.36 1.79
C LEU A 40 -11.64 -0.60 1.72
N GLY A 41 -11.72 0.41 0.87
CA GLY A 41 -12.96 1.12 0.57
C GLY A 41 -13.93 0.29 -0.27
N GLY A 42 -15.16 0.78 -0.40
CA GLY A 42 -16.20 0.16 -1.21
C GLY A 42 -15.95 0.23 -2.72
N ASP A 43 -15.05 1.13 -3.14
CA ASP A 43 -14.59 1.30 -4.51
C ASP A 43 -13.41 0.37 -4.88
N GLY A 44 -12.95 -0.44 -3.94
CA GLY A 44 -11.82 -1.36 -4.13
C GLY A 44 -10.45 -0.70 -3.96
N MET A 45 -10.38 0.56 -3.54
CA MET A 45 -9.13 1.25 -3.22
C MET A 45 -8.78 1.05 -1.75
N ILE A 46 -7.49 1.05 -1.41
CA ILE A 46 -7.03 1.01 -0.02
C ILE A 46 -6.70 2.44 0.42
N TYR A 47 -7.24 2.84 1.57
CA TYR A 47 -7.02 4.17 2.15
C TYR A 47 -6.16 4.05 3.40
N ALA A 48 -4.92 4.53 3.33
CA ALA A 48 -4.01 4.51 4.47
C ALA A 48 -4.25 5.74 5.37
N VAL A 49 -4.34 5.47 6.67
CA VAL A 49 -4.78 6.39 7.73
C VAL A 49 -3.64 7.33 8.11
N PRO A 50 -3.77 8.66 7.92
CA PRO A 50 -2.67 9.60 8.17
C PRO A 50 -2.40 9.79 9.67
N GLY A 51 -1.40 9.10 10.21
CA GLY A 51 -0.93 9.30 11.58
C GLY A 51 -0.11 10.58 11.67
N ASP A 52 1.15 10.51 11.21
CA ASP A 52 2.05 11.66 11.07
C ASP A 52 2.07 12.23 9.65
N ALA A 53 1.59 11.47 8.65
CA ALA A 53 1.39 12.01 7.30
C ALA A 53 0.34 13.11 7.32
N GLU A 54 0.51 14.12 6.47
CA GLU A 54 -0.47 15.20 6.36
C GLU A 54 -1.69 14.83 5.52
N GLN A 55 -1.57 13.80 4.66
CA GLN A 55 -2.62 13.42 3.71
C GLN A 55 -2.87 11.92 3.75
N VAL A 56 -4.10 11.52 3.41
CA VAL A 56 -4.46 10.13 3.18
C VAL A 56 -3.69 9.61 1.97
N LEU A 57 -3.13 8.40 2.07
CA LEU A 57 -2.55 7.71 0.92
C LEU A 57 -3.60 6.76 0.35
N MET A 58 -4.00 7.01 -0.90
CA MET A 58 -4.89 6.12 -1.63
C MET A 58 -4.03 5.17 -2.48
N VAL A 59 -4.25 3.88 -2.33
CA VAL A 59 -3.58 2.81 -3.08
C VAL A 59 -4.60 2.12 -3.97
N ALA A 60 -4.36 2.12 -5.27
CA ALA A 60 -5.13 1.35 -6.23
C ALA A 60 -4.46 -0.01 -6.45
N PRO A 61 -5.05 -1.11 -5.93
CA PRO A 61 -4.51 -2.45 -6.14
C PRO A 61 -4.74 -2.92 -7.59
N GLY A 62 -3.94 -3.88 -8.03
CA GLY A 62 -4.07 -4.50 -9.35
C GLY A 62 -2.75 -5.04 -9.88
N PRO A 63 -2.70 -5.50 -11.15
CA PRO A 63 -1.47 -5.96 -11.78
C PRO A 63 -0.38 -4.88 -11.87
N ASN A 64 -0.79 -3.60 -11.96
CA ASN A 64 0.07 -2.43 -11.96
C ASN A 64 -0.39 -1.47 -10.87
N PRO A 65 0.00 -1.71 -9.60
CA PRO A 65 -0.53 -0.96 -8.48
C PRO A 65 0.00 0.47 -8.48
N THR A 66 -0.83 1.43 -8.05
CA THR A 66 -0.45 2.84 -7.93
C THR A 66 -0.78 3.37 -6.54
N ALA A 67 -0.08 4.42 -6.11
CA ALA A 67 -0.36 5.09 -4.84
C ALA A 67 -0.22 6.61 -5.01
N ARG A 68 -1.11 7.39 -4.41
CA ARG A 68 -1.07 8.86 -4.45
C ARG A 68 -1.70 9.46 -3.21
N LEU A 69 -1.22 10.65 -2.83
CA LEU A 69 -1.81 11.44 -1.75
C LEU A 69 -3.12 12.08 -2.22
N ILE A 70 -4.12 12.12 -1.35
CA ILE A 70 -5.44 12.70 -1.63
C ILE A 70 -5.92 13.59 -0.48
N GLY A 71 -6.90 14.45 -0.78
CA GLY A 71 -7.52 15.33 0.20
C GLY A 71 -6.62 16.51 0.62
N PRO A 72 -7.09 17.32 1.57
CA PRO A 72 -6.31 18.45 2.10
C PRO A 72 -5.20 17.98 3.05
N SER A 73 -4.26 18.88 3.36
CA SER A 73 -3.20 18.64 4.35
C SER A 73 -3.71 18.90 5.77
N TYR A 74 -3.46 17.93 6.65
CA TYR A 74 -3.75 17.97 8.08
C TYR A 74 -2.42 17.86 8.87
N PRO A 75 -1.78 18.97 9.24
CA PRO A 75 -0.53 18.94 10.01
C PRO A 75 -0.77 18.36 11.42
N GLY A 76 0.28 17.78 12.00
CA GLY A 76 0.23 17.17 13.34
C GLY A 76 0.68 15.72 13.36
N LYS A 77 0.86 15.16 14.55
CA LYS A 77 1.36 13.80 14.78
C LYS A 77 0.31 12.93 15.45
N ASN A 78 0.35 11.62 15.20
CA ASN A 78 -0.55 10.61 15.76
C ASN A 78 -2.04 10.97 15.65
N LYS A 79 -2.44 11.63 14.54
CA LYS A 79 -3.79 12.19 14.38
C LYS A 79 -4.86 11.10 14.40
N TRP A 80 -4.72 10.11 13.53
CA TRP A 80 -5.60 8.94 13.43
C TRP A 80 -4.77 7.66 13.38
N LEU A 81 -5.27 6.57 13.99
CA LEU A 81 -4.52 5.31 14.10
C LEU A 81 -5.07 4.18 13.22
N ARG A 82 -6.38 4.13 12.98
CA ARG A 82 -7.03 3.05 12.23
C ARG A 82 -8.19 3.58 11.40
N GLY A 83 -8.47 2.90 10.30
CA GLY A 83 -9.60 3.15 9.40
C GLY A 83 -10.55 1.95 9.44
N LEU A 84 -11.84 2.21 9.30
CA LEU A 84 -12.90 1.20 9.28
C LEU A 84 -13.84 1.47 8.11
N ARG A 85 -14.11 0.46 7.30
CA ARG A 85 -15.09 0.57 6.22
C ARG A 85 -16.49 0.51 6.83
N ALA A 86 -17.27 1.57 6.62
CA ALA A 86 -18.66 1.58 7.02
C ALA A 86 -19.57 1.02 5.92
N ARG A 87 -20.87 0.89 6.23
CA ARG A 87 -21.89 0.36 5.31
C ARG A 87 -22.07 1.20 4.04
N ASP A 88 -21.71 2.47 4.10
CA ASP A 88 -21.74 3.40 2.97
C ASP A 88 -20.53 3.23 2.03
N GLY A 89 -19.61 2.32 2.35
CA GLY A 89 -18.41 2.05 1.55
C GLY A 89 -17.24 3.00 1.83
N ASN A 90 -17.41 4.03 2.65
CA ASN A 90 -16.32 4.96 2.96
C ASN A 90 -15.47 4.43 4.13
N VAL A 91 -14.23 4.90 4.23
CA VAL A 91 -13.32 4.57 5.32
C VAL A 91 -13.34 5.69 6.36
N TYR A 92 -13.73 5.35 7.59
CA TYR A 92 -13.76 6.29 8.71
C TYR A 92 -12.55 6.04 9.62
N CYS A 93 -11.72 7.06 9.80
CA CYS A 93 -10.52 7.01 10.61
C CYS A 93 -10.80 7.51 12.02
N ILE A 94 -10.50 6.68 13.02
CA ILE A 94 -10.79 6.99 14.42
C ILE A 94 -9.68 7.90 14.99
N PRO A 95 -10.02 9.07 15.55
CA PRO A 95 -9.04 10.01 16.06
C PRO A 95 -8.33 9.46 17.29
N CYS A 96 -7.04 9.76 17.39
CA CYS A 96 -6.24 9.57 18.59
C CYS A 96 -5.78 10.91 19.16
N CYS A 97 -5.24 11.79 18.32
CA CYS A 97 -4.85 13.15 18.69
C CYS A 97 -5.50 14.24 17.81
N ALA A 98 -6.31 13.86 16.82
CA ALA A 98 -7.14 14.80 16.08
C ALA A 98 -8.45 15.09 16.82
N ASP A 99 -9.06 16.25 16.55
CA ASP A 99 -10.35 16.64 17.14
C ASP A 99 -11.56 16.03 16.40
N ASP A 100 -11.36 15.59 15.15
CA ASP A 100 -12.43 15.15 14.26
C ASP A 100 -12.23 13.71 13.73
N ILE A 101 -13.33 13.05 13.35
CA ILE A 101 -13.30 11.84 12.53
C ILE A 101 -12.88 12.22 11.10
N LEU A 102 -11.89 11.53 10.54
CA LEU A 102 -11.59 11.66 9.11
C LEU A 102 -12.40 10.65 8.31
N LYS A 103 -13.08 11.09 7.26
CA LYS A 103 -13.78 10.25 6.29
C LYS A 103 -12.99 10.28 4.97
N ALA A 104 -12.57 9.11 4.50
CA ALA A 104 -11.89 8.89 3.23
C ALA A 104 -12.76 8.11 2.25
#